data_AF-A0A1Q4ZTP7-F1
#
_entry.id   AF-A0A1Q4ZTP7-F1
#
_cell.length_a   1.000
_cell.length_b   1.000
_cell.length_c   1.000
_cell.angle_alpha   90.00
_cell.angle_beta   90.00
_cell.angle_gamma   90.00
#
_symmetry.space_group_name_H-M   'P 1'
#
loop_
_entity.id
_entity.type
_entity.pdbx_description
1 polymer ?
#
loop_
_entity_poly.entity_id
_entity_poly.type
_entity_poly.pdbx_seq_one_letter_code
_entity_poly.pdbx_strand_id
1 'polypeptide(L)' 'MDAIQQHMLDTYRAARLAEPAPPPPGRHDRSVLRDLYRHWLTHPPTRRSGKPGGSGTPSPSGV' A
#
# COMPACT_ATOMS: atom_id res chain seq x y z
N MET A 1 7.32 -18.77 6.81
CA MET A 1 6.92 -18.21 8.11
C MET A 1 6.11 -16.96 7.86
N ASP A 2 4.92 -16.86 8.45
CA ASP A 2 4.03 -15.69 8.35
C ASP A 2 4.22 -14.76 9.56
N ALA A 3 3.91 -13.46 9.42
CA ALA A 3 4.10 -12.44 10.46
C ALA A 3 3.29 -12.74 11.73
N ILE A 4 2.09 -13.30 11.59
CA ILE A 4 1.28 -13.73 12.73
C ILE A 4 1.93 -14.92 13.45
N GLN A 5 2.40 -15.91 12.67
CA GLN A 5 3.06 -17.10 13.19
C GLN A 5 4.36 -16.76 13.94
N GLN A 6 5.17 -15.86 13.38
CA GLN A 6 6.37 -15.32 14.02
C GLN A 6 6.04 -14.57 15.32
N HIS A 7 5.01 -13.72 15.28
CA HIS A 7 4.57 -12.96 16.46
C HIS A 7 4.12 -13.86 17.61
N MET A 8 3.47 -14.99 17.32
CA MET A 8 3.10 -15.97 18.35
C MET A 8 4.35 -16.57 19.03
N LEU A 9 5.37 -16.94 18.23
CA LEU A 9 6.62 -17.50 18.76
C LEU A 9 7.43 -16.47 19.57
N ASP A 10 7.45 -15.23 19.12
CA ASP A 10 8.19 -14.15 19.78
C ASP A 10 7.51 -13.73 21.09
N THR A 11 6.17 -13.73 21.12
CA THR A 11 5.41 -13.48 22.36
C THR A 11 5.64 -14.59 23.39
N TYR A 12 5.66 -15.86 22.96
CA TYR A 12 5.96 -16.98 23.84
C TYR A 12 7.39 -16.91 24.39
N ARG A 13 8.37 -16.53 23.57
CA ARG A 13 9.75 -16.31 24.03
C ARG A 13 9.85 -15.15 25.02
N ALA A 14 9.19 -14.02 24.74
CA ALA A 14 9.18 -12.87 25.62
C ALA A 14 8.57 -13.23 27.00
N ALA A 15 7.45 -13.95 27.01
CA ALA A 15 6.83 -14.43 28.25
C ALA A 15 7.75 -15.35 29.07
N ARG A 16 8.52 -16.22 28.42
CA ARG A 16 9.49 -17.11 29.10
C ARG A 16 10.70 -16.37 29.67
N LEU A 17 11.11 -15.26 29.06
CA LEU A 17 12.26 -14.46 29.48
C LEU A 17 11.87 -13.28 30.37
N ALA A 18 10.58 -13.13 30.70
CA ALA A 18 10.02 -11.96 31.38
C ALA A 18 10.33 -10.63 30.66
N GLU A 19 10.48 -10.70 29.34
CA GLU A 19 10.68 -9.54 28.46
C GLU A 19 9.31 -8.98 28.01
N PRO A 20 9.23 -7.67 27.70
CA PRO A 20 8.01 -7.07 27.21
C PRO A 20 7.57 -7.70 25.88
N ALA A 21 6.28 -7.95 25.74
CA ALA A 21 5.72 -8.57 24.54
C ALA A 21 5.99 -7.70 23.29
N PRO A 22 6.39 -8.30 22.16
CA PRO A 22 6.65 -7.57 20.94
C PRO A 22 5.37 -6.87 20.46
N PRO A 23 5.47 -5.69 19.83
CA PRO A 23 4.30 -4.97 19.35
C PRO A 23 3.55 -5.84 18.34
N PRO A 24 2.20 -5.90 18.43
CA PRO A 24 1.43 -6.73 17.53
C PRO A 24 1.60 -6.26 16.07
N PRO A 25 1.80 -7.20 15.13
CA PRO A 25 1.93 -6.87 13.72
C PRO A 25 0.67 -6.16 13.19
N GLY A 26 0.84 -5.30 12.18
CA GLY A 26 -0.27 -4.59 11.53
C GLY A 26 -0.76 -3.30 12.21
N ARG A 27 -0.14 -2.84 13.31
CA ARG A 27 -0.42 -1.49 13.85
C ARG A 27 -0.03 -0.37 12.88
N HIS A 28 1.11 -0.54 12.20
CA HIS A 28 1.59 0.43 11.23
C HIS A 28 0.70 0.43 9.98
N ASP A 29 0.34 -0.76 9.50
CA ASP A 29 -0.51 -0.95 8.31
C ASP A 29 -1.89 -0.29 8.48
N ARG A 30 -2.51 -0.41 9.65
CA ARG A 30 -3.78 0.30 9.95
C ARG A 30 -3.64 1.82 9.89
N SER A 31 -2.52 2.34 10.34
CA SER A 31 -2.25 3.79 10.32
C SER A 31 -2.05 4.27 8.88
N VAL A 32 -1.26 3.52 8.10
CA VAL A 32 -1.04 3.77 6.67
C VAL A 32 -2.35 3.69 5.88
N LEU A 33 -3.18 2.67 6.13
CA LEU A 33 -4.49 2.52 5.46
C LEU A 33 -5.45 3.65 5.82
N ARG A 34 -5.45 4.10 7.09
CA ARG A 34 -6.27 5.24 7.53
C ARG A 34 -5.83 6.54 6.87
N ASP A 35 -4.53 6.78 6.79
CA ASP A 35 -3.97 7.97 6.15
C ASP A 35 -4.22 7.94 4.64
N LEU A 36 -4.06 6.78 4.00
CA LEU A 36 -4.41 6.57 2.60
C LEU A 36 -5.89 6.87 2.37
N TYR A 37 -6.80 6.28 3.17
CA TYR A 37 -8.23 6.55 3.08
C TYR A 37 -8.55 8.05 3.20
N ARG A 38 -7.93 8.73 4.17
CA ARG A 38 -8.09 10.19 4.36
C ARG A 38 -7.57 10.99 3.17
N HIS A 39 -6.45 10.55 2.61
CA HIS A 39 -5.86 11.15 1.41
C HIS A 39 -6.84 11.05 0.22
N TRP A 40 -7.41 9.88 -0.04
CA TRP A 40 -8.41 9.68 -1.10
C TRP A 40 -9.71 10.45 -0.89
N LEU A 41 -10.12 10.67 0.36
CA LEU A 41 -11.31 11.48 0.68
C LEU A 41 -11.10 12.97 0.37
N THR A 42 -9.90 13.47 0.67
CA THR A 42 -9.56 14.89 0.49
C THR A 42 -9.08 15.19 -0.94
N HIS A 43 -8.47 14.19 -1.56
CA HIS A 43 -7.92 14.24 -2.91
C HIS A 43 -8.59 13.13 -3.71
N PRO A 44 -9.86 13.32 -4.11
CA PRO A 44 -10.47 12.39 -5.04
C PRO A 44 -9.55 12.31 -6.26
N PRO A 45 -9.29 11.10 -6.80
CA PRO A 45 -8.40 10.95 -7.93
C PRO A 45 -8.91 11.86 -9.01
N THR A 46 -8.13 12.87 -9.39
CA THR A 46 -8.43 13.64 -10.58
C THR A 46 -8.43 12.62 -11.70
N ARG A 47 -9.62 12.27 -12.20
CA ARG A 47 -9.80 11.39 -13.35
C ARG A 47 -8.88 11.97 -14.41
N ARG A 48 -7.75 11.31 -14.67
CA ARG A 48 -6.73 11.78 -15.61
C ARG A 48 -7.48 12.03 -16.90
N SER A 49 -7.77 13.30 -17.17
CA SER A 49 -8.57 13.69 -18.32
C SER A 49 -7.77 13.23 -19.52
N GLY A 50 -8.21 12.13 -20.13
CA GLY A 50 -7.63 11.64 -21.36
C GLY A 50 -7.64 12.81 -22.32
N LYS A 51 -6.45 13.27 -22.71
CA LYS A 51 -6.30 14.07 -23.90
C LYS A 51 -6.05 13.05 -25.02
N PRO A 52 -7.05 12.68 -25.85
CA PRO A 52 -6.76 11.98 -27.08
C PRO A 52 -6.19 13.04 -28.04
N GLY A 53 -4.93 13.40 -27.82
CA GLY A 53 -4.22 14.39 -28.61
C GLY A 53 -3.23 13.69 -29.52
N GLY A 54 -3.66 13.36 -30.73
CA GLY A 54 -2.78 13.06 -31.85
C GLY A 54 -2.90 11.65 -32.39
N SER A 55 -3.97 11.36 -33.12
CA SER A 55 -3.94 10.38 -34.20
C SER A 55 -2.97 10.88 -35.28
N GLY A 56 -1.67 10.60 -35.11
CA GLY A 56 -0.69 10.73 -36.18
C GLY A 56 -0.84 9.53 -37.11
N THR A 57 -1.80 9.57 -38.03
CA THR A 57 -1.74 8.72 -39.22
C THR A 57 -0.59 9.21 -40.08
N PRO A 58 0.47 8.41 -40.36
CA PRO A 58 1.37 8.75 -41.46
C PRO A 58 0.60 8.56 -42.77
N SER A 59 0.38 9.65 -43.50
CA SER A 59 -0.09 9.61 -44.89
C SER A 59 0.89 8.76 -45.73
N PRO A 60 0.41 7.84 -46.58
CA PRO A 60 1.24 7.21 -47.59
C PRO A 60 1.31 8.16 -48.79
N SER A 61 2.36 8.98 -48.87
CA SER A 61 2.70 9.66 -50.12
C SER A 61 3.69 8.79 -50.87
N GLY A 62 3.20 8.13 -51.91
CA GLY A 62 4.01 7.52 -52.93
C GLY A 62 4.64 8.58 -53.83
N VAL A 63 5.92 8.35 -54.15
CA VAL A 63 6.60 8.71 -55.40
C VAL A 63 7.69 7.67 -55.65
#